data_AF-A0A9N8H5B6-F1
#
_entry.id   AF-A0A9N8H5B6-F1
#
_cell.length_a   1.000
_cell.length_b   1.000
_cell.length_c   1.000
_cell.angle_alpha   90.00
_cell.angle_beta   90.00
_cell.angle_gamma   90.00
#
_symmetry.space_group_name_H-M   'P 1'
#
loop_
_entity.id
_entity.type
_entity.pdbx_description
1 polymer ?
#
loop_
_entity_poly.entity_id
_entity_poly.type
_entity_poly.pdbx_seq_one_letter_code
_entity_poly.pdbx_strand_id
1 'polypeptide(L)'
;MDETTDKSNALTEERTYLEAVFLDGEVHVSKGDESLIGGASRVLIHLESNAIDLSLEQEGGALVSFLADWKLLKDLHFLRDWDDDACDLPVATLAELFRRGSAANLSILSCGQNVLTAGTAEEFISLVKTIQQCTPCLKVLELPTIRIRDSTQLTADTRGFLDPLLPLLVEGSELCRLGYRPHFVTERGIEAVFASSRLKELHLCAHAWPKEIAAAAMRCLAENRTVTTFDIVCSEISAETSAAICQALERNETLQTFELWSWESVERDKTIQILKSLTVSRLKSFTFKCHGCLPLCSGLLSIVEQVLEKNVHLEKFDVWCSDCLPREAEEVFDFWLALNARTQRASLLENPLNHEKWVKALIQSKCDVASSFYLLSENPVLIAQLMHRPCKTVQPVIAKRKRLYRRAQHCEMKRFKCSAAG
;
A
#
# COMPACT_ATOMS: atom_id res chain seq x y z
N MET A 1 -43.23 -26.20 13.85
CA MET A 1 -42.70 -25.81 15.18
C MET A 1 -41.25 -25.46 14.94
N ASP A 2 -41.00 -24.16 14.92
CA ASP A 2 -39.78 -23.51 14.41
C ASP A 2 -38.55 -23.85 15.24
N GLU A 3 -37.50 -24.29 14.55
CA GLU A 3 -36.10 -24.25 15.01
C GLU A 3 -35.32 -23.33 14.07
N THR A 4 -35.54 -22.01 14.16
CA THR A 4 -34.69 -21.01 13.50
C THR A 4 -34.62 -19.71 14.30
N THR A 5 -33.97 -19.74 15.46
CA THR A 5 -33.48 -18.52 16.14
C THR A 5 -32.29 -18.86 17.04
N ASP A 6 -31.10 -19.05 16.46
CA ASP A 6 -29.85 -18.83 17.22
C ASP A 6 -28.60 -18.61 16.35
N LYS A 7 -28.76 -17.94 15.20
CA LYS A 7 -27.63 -17.55 14.31
C LYS A 7 -27.59 -16.05 13.97
N SER A 8 -28.46 -15.24 14.57
CA SER A 8 -28.46 -13.78 14.38
C SER A 8 -27.60 -13.01 15.38
N ASN A 9 -27.13 -13.62 16.47
CA ASN A 9 -26.36 -12.93 17.50
C ASN A 9 -24.84 -12.85 17.24
N ALA A 10 -24.36 -13.33 16.10
CA ALA A 10 -22.95 -13.23 15.69
C ALA A 10 -22.67 -12.15 14.62
N LEU A 11 -23.70 -11.37 14.26
CA LEU A 11 -23.64 -10.34 13.20
C LEU A 11 -23.85 -8.91 13.69
N THR A 12 -23.81 -8.67 15.00
CA THR A 12 -23.96 -7.33 15.60
C THR A 12 -22.92 -7.07 16.69
N GLU A 13 -21.65 -7.35 16.44
CA GLU A 13 -20.64 -6.34 16.82
C GLU A 13 -20.77 -5.21 15.78
N GLU A 14 -21.91 -4.50 15.78
CA GLU A 14 -21.96 -3.19 15.16
C GLU A 14 -20.90 -2.39 15.88
N ARG A 15 -19.80 -2.10 15.17
CA ARG A 15 -18.75 -1.22 15.67
C ARG A 15 -19.42 0.12 15.92
N THR A 16 -19.80 0.35 17.17
CA THR A 16 -20.22 1.63 17.68
C THR A 16 -19.15 2.64 17.30
N TYR A 17 -19.53 3.56 16.44
CA TYR A 17 -18.67 4.53 15.78
C TYR A 17 -19.02 5.90 16.30
N LEU A 18 -17.99 6.67 16.64
CA LEU A 18 -18.13 8.06 17.04
C LEU A 18 -17.11 8.91 16.29
N GLU A 19 -17.59 10.02 15.74
CA GLU A 19 -16.78 11.08 15.15
C GLU A 19 -16.87 12.28 16.08
N ALA A 20 -15.71 12.80 16.47
CA ALA A 20 -15.61 13.98 17.28
C ALA A 20 -14.70 15.00 16.61
N VAL A 21 -14.96 16.27 16.89
CA VAL A 21 -14.13 17.40 16.53
C VAL A 21 -13.56 17.94 17.83
N PHE A 22 -12.24 18.10 17.88
CA PHE A 22 -11.56 18.78 18.97
C PHE A 22 -11.31 20.22 18.56
N LEU A 23 -11.98 21.15 19.22
CA LEU A 23 -11.95 22.59 18.91
C LEU A 23 -11.98 23.38 20.22
N ASP A 24 -11.15 24.43 20.31
CA ASP A 24 -11.10 25.36 21.45
C ASP A 24 -10.92 24.68 22.83
N GLY A 25 -10.18 23.57 22.87
CA GLY A 25 -9.91 22.83 24.11
C GLY A 25 -11.05 21.90 24.55
N GLU A 26 -12.12 21.78 23.78
CA GLU A 26 -13.26 20.89 24.06
C GLU A 26 -13.43 19.83 22.97
N VAL A 27 -14.00 18.67 23.34
CA VAL A 27 -14.36 17.61 22.40
C VAL A 27 -15.86 17.69 22.11
N HIS A 28 -16.22 17.94 20.85
CA HIS A 28 -17.60 17.96 20.40
C HIS A 28 -17.89 16.73 19.54
N VAL A 29 -18.94 15.97 19.86
CA VAL A 29 -19.35 14.84 19.02
C VAL A 29 -20.02 15.38 17.76
N SER A 30 -19.39 15.18 16.60
CA SER A 30 -19.92 15.66 15.31
C SER A 30 -20.83 14.63 14.63
N LYS A 31 -20.59 13.34 14.88
CA LYS A 31 -21.39 12.25 14.32
C LYS A 31 -21.38 11.02 15.23
N GLY A 32 -22.55 10.41 15.39
CA GLY A 32 -22.75 9.27 16.27
C GLY A 32 -23.77 9.60 17.36
N ASP A 33 -24.16 8.57 18.11
CA ASP A 33 -25.04 8.73 19.26
C ASP A 33 -24.17 9.08 20.48
N GLU A 34 -24.41 10.24 21.09
CA GLU A 34 -23.68 10.69 22.29
C GLU A 34 -23.83 9.72 23.47
N SER A 35 -24.88 8.88 23.49
CA SER A 35 -25.02 7.82 24.47
C SER A 35 -23.93 6.73 24.35
N LEU A 36 -23.19 6.70 23.24
CA LEU A 36 -22.06 5.81 22.99
C LEU A 36 -20.73 6.36 23.54
N ILE A 37 -20.70 7.56 24.15
CA ILE A 37 -19.49 8.07 24.81
C ILE A 37 -19.05 7.06 25.89
N GLY A 38 -17.80 6.57 25.79
CA GLY A 38 -17.24 5.51 26.63
C GLY A 38 -17.58 4.08 26.20
N GLY A 39 -18.58 3.89 25.33
CA GLY A 39 -19.02 2.59 24.79
C GLY A 39 -18.63 2.35 23.33
N ALA A 40 -18.15 3.37 22.61
CA ALA A 40 -17.78 3.23 21.22
C ALA A 40 -16.45 2.47 21.03
N SER A 41 -16.44 1.56 20.05
CA SER A 41 -15.27 0.72 19.72
C SER A 41 -14.34 1.38 18.72
N ARG A 42 -14.82 2.38 17.98
CA ARG A 42 -14.04 3.16 17.01
C ARG A 42 -14.31 4.66 17.20
N VAL A 43 -13.24 5.44 17.25
CA VAL A 43 -13.28 6.89 17.34
C VAL A 43 -12.44 7.52 16.24
N LEU A 44 -13.04 8.46 15.53
CA LEU A 44 -12.30 9.42 14.70
C LEU A 44 -12.35 10.78 15.37
N ILE A 45 -11.18 11.41 15.54
CA ILE A 45 -11.05 12.73 16.15
C ILE A 45 -10.45 13.66 15.11
N HIS A 46 -11.23 14.63 14.66
CA HIS A 46 -10.78 15.71 13.79
C HIS A 46 -10.14 16.78 14.67
N LEU A 47 -8.87 17.12 14.40
CA LEU A 47 -8.16 18.20 15.08
C LEU A 47 -8.26 19.46 14.19
N GLU A 48 -8.95 20.51 14.66
CA GLU A 48 -9.08 21.77 13.90
C GLU A 48 -7.93 22.76 14.21
N SER A 49 -7.55 23.54 13.19
CA SER A 49 -6.33 24.36 13.13
C SER A 49 -6.31 25.61 13.99
N ASN A 50 -7.47 26.10 14.43
CA ASN A 50 -7.54 27.40 15.07
C ASN A 50 -7.14 27.29 16.55
N ALA A 51 -5.85 27.54 16.81
CA ALA A 51 -5.29 27.91 18.11
C ALA A 51 -5.10 26.83 19.19
N ILE A 52 -4.92 25.57 18.83
CA ILE A 52 -4.68 24.52 19.82
C ILE A 52 -3.17 24.33 20.05
N ASP A 53 -2.60 25.04 21.02
CA ASP A 53 -1.34 24.61 21.61
C ASP A 53 -1.66 23.56 22.68
N LEU A 54 -1.92 22.33 22.22
CA LEU A 54 -2.15 21.17 23.09
C LEU A 54 -1.02 20.97 24.12
N SER A 55 0.13 21.65 23.98
CA SER A 55 1.19 21.65 24.99
C SER A 55 0.82 22.40 26.27
N LEU A 56 -0.27 23.18 26.27
CA LEU A 56 -0.92 23.66 27.48
C LEU A 56 -1.64 22.50 28.17
N GLU A 57 -1.22 22.17 29.39
CA GLU A 57 -1.76 21.05 30.20
C GLU A 57 -3.30 21.02 30.29
N GLN A 58 -3.95 22.19 30.18
CA GLN A 58 -5.41 22.30 30.25
C GLN A 58 -6.13 21.77 29.00
N GLU A 59 -5.60 22.01 27.79
CA GLU A 59 -6.25 21.64 26.53
C GLU A 59 -6.07 20.15 26.23
N GLY A 60 -4.85 19.62 26.37
CA GLY A 60 -4.62 18.17 26.27
C GLY A 60 -5.38 17.36 27.33
N GLY A 61 -5.64 17.96 28.49
CA GLY A 61 -6.38 17.36 29.58
C GLY A 61 -7.83 17.02 29.24
N ALA A 62 -8.50 17.83 28.41
CA ALA A 62 -9.87 17.58 27.98
C ALA A 62 -9.96 16.35 27.05
N LEU A 63 -9.06 16.25 26.08
CA LEU A 63 -8.97 15.09 25.18
C LEU A 63 -8.65 13.80 25.95
N VAL A 64 -7.67 13.86 26.87
CA VAL A 64 -7.34 12.73 27.74
C VAL A 64 -8.54 12.34 28.58
N SER A 65 -9.23 13.30 29.19
CA SER A 65 -10.40 13.01 30.04
C SER A 65 -11.57 12.44 29.24
N PHE A 66 -11.81 12.96 28.03
CA PHE A 66 -12.81 12.45 27.12
C PHE A 66 -12.55 10.97 26.79
N LEU A 67 -11.29 10.59 26.55
CA LEU A 67 -10.92 9.22 26.18
C LEU A 67 -10.60 8.33 27.38
N ALA A 68 -10.47 8.87 28.60
CA ALA A 68 -9.98 8.14 29.77
C ALA A 68 -10.89 6.99 30.23
N ASP A 69 -12.18 7.02 29.87
CA ASP A 69 -13.16 6.00 30.29
C ASP A 69 -13.55 4.99 29.19
N TRP A 70 -12.90 5.04 28.03
CA TRP A 70 -13.24 4.25 26.84
C TRP A 70 -12.65 2.84 26.85
N LYS A 71 -13.13 2.00 27.78
CA LYS A 71 -12.65 0.62 27.97
C LYS A 71 -12.84 -0.30 26.75
N LEU A 72 -13.76 0.06 25.84
CA LEU A 72 -14.07 -0.72 24.63
C LEU A 72 -13.34 -0.21 23.38
N LEU A 73 -12.50 0.81 23.49
CA LEU A 73 -11.81 1.42 22.36
C LEU A 73 -10.86 0.41 21.69
N LYS A 74 -11.17 0.05 20.44
CA LYS A 74 -10.36 -0.83 19.59
C LYS A 74 -9.62 -0.03 18.52
N ASP A 75 -10.25 1.02 17.98
CA ASP A 75 -9.70 1.82 16.89
C ASP A 75 -9.71 3.32 17.25
N LEU A 76 -8.55 3.96 17.25
CA LEU A 76 -8.41 5.40 17.47
C LEU A 76 -7.68 6.04 16.30
N HIS A 77 -8.36 6.99 15.66
CA HIS A 77 -7.81 7.75 14.53
C HIS A 77 -7.86 9.24 14.83
N PHE A 78 -6.72 9.91 14.73
CA PHE A 78 -6.64 11.37 14.67
C PHE A 78 -6.60 11.78 13.20
N LEU A 79 -7.68 12.39 12.74
CA LEU A 79 -7.83 12.89 11.38
C LEU A 79 -7.53 14.37 11.31
N ARG A 80 -7.12 14.80 10.12
CA ARG A 80 -6.81 16.19 9.82
C ARG A 80 -7.12 16.47 8.36
N ASP A 81 -7.76 17.61 8.11
CA ASP A 81 -7.99 18.09 6.76
C ASP A 81 -6.69 18.63 6.15
N TRP A 82 -6.53 18.41 4.84
CA TRP A 82 -5.25 18.58 4.13
C TRP A 82 -4.79 20.04 3.98
N ASP A 83 -5.66 21.01 4.24
CA ASP A 83 -5.46 22.42 3.86
C ASP A 83 -4.93 23.34 5.00
N ASP A 84 -4.76 22.84 6.22
CA ASP A 84 -4.38 23.68 7.37
C ASP A 84 -2.91 23.57 7.82
N ASP A 85 -2.43 24.55 8.58
CA ASP A 85 -1.09 24.59 9.22
C ASP A 85 -0.99 23.58 10.39
N ALA A 86 0.05 22.73 10.36
CA ALA A 86 0.22 21.54 11.21
C ALA A 86 -0.30 21.68 12.66
N CYS A 87 -1.32 20.89 13.04
CA CYS A 87 -1.71 20.74 14.45
C CYS A 87 -0.67 19.88 15.15
N ASP A 88 -0.06 20.44 16.18
CA ASP A 88 0.95 19.79 17.00
C ASP A 88 0.23 18.95 18.08
N LEU A 89 0.25 17.62 17.96
CA LEU A 89 -0.25 16.68 18.96
C LEU A 89 0.89 16.30 19.91
N PRO A 90 0.86 16.72 21.19
CA PRO A 90 1.97 16.47 22.10
C PRO A 90 2.06 14.99 22.43
N VAL A 91 3.30 14.49 22.37
CA VAL A 91 3.65 13.13 22.76
C VAL A 91 3.23 12.85 24.22
N ALA A 92 3.30 13.85 25.10
CA ALA A 92 2.85 13.74 26.49
C ALA A 92 1.35 13.45 26.62
N THR A 93 0.51 14.09 25.80
CA THR A 93 -0.95 13.90 25.78
C THR A 93 -1.30 12.48 25.37
N LEU A 94 -0.66 11.96 24.31
CA LEU A 94 -0.80 10.55 23.92
C LEU A 94 -0.32 9.61 25.02
N ALA A 95 0.85 9.87 25.61
CA ALA A 95 1.39 9.00 26.66
C ALA A 95 0.49 8.95 27.90
N GLU A 96 -0.14 10.07 28.28
CA GLU A 96 -1.11 10.10 29.38
C GLU A 96 -2.39 9.32 29.04
N LEU A 97 -2.87 9.43 27.79
CA LEU A 97 -4.01 8.64 27.31
C LEU A 97 -3.75 7.13 27.46
N PHE A 98 -2.56 6.66 27.09
CA PHE A 98 -2.19 5.25 27.27
C PHE A 98 -2.08 4.86 28.75
N ARG A 99 -1.49 5.73 29.59
CA ARG A 99 -1.33 5.50 31.04
C ARG A 99 -2.66 5.35 31.79
N ARG A 100 -3.70 6.06 31.38
CA ARG A 100 -5.03 5.97 32.01
C ARG A 100 -5.78 4.66 31.70
N GLY A 101 -5.20 3.77 30.90
CA GLY A 101 -5.69 2.40 30.73
C GLY A 101 -6.82 2.22 29.70
N SER A 102 -7.33 3.30 29.12
CA SER A 102 -8.35 3.23 28.07
C SER A 102 -7.86 2.65 26.74
N ALA A 103 -6.55 2.53 26.58
CA ALA A 103 -5.96 1.92 25.39
C ALA A 103 -5.65 0.42 25.53
N ALA A 104 -5.99 -0.23 26.65
CA ALA A 104 -5.65 -1.65 26.89
C ALA A 104 -6.10 -2.59 25.75
N ASN A 105 -7.24 -2.27 25.13
CA ASN A 105 -7.84 -3.03 24.04
C ASN A 105 -7.57 -2.44 22.64
N LEU A 106 -6.73 -1.40 22.56
CA LEU A 106 -6.47 -0.70 21.31
C LEU A 106 -5.73 -1.61 20.33
N SER A 107 -6.35 -1.85 19.19
CA SER A 107 -5.80 -2.62 18.08
C SER A 107 -5.26 -1.73 16.97
N ILE A 108 -5.79 -0.51 16.82
CA ILE A 108 -5.38 0.45 15.78
C ILE A 108 -5.17 1.82 16.42
N LEU A 109 -3.96 2.35 16.26
CA LEU A 109 -3.66 3.76 16.50
C LEU A 109 -3.21 4.40 15.19
N SER A 110 -3.96 5.38 14.71
CA SER A 110 -3.55 6.19 13.56
C SER A 110 -3.56 7.66 13.91
N CYS A 111 -2.42 8.31 13.76
CA CYS A 111 -2.28 9.74 14.00
C CYS A 111 -2.37 10.56 12.69
N GLY A 112 -2.73 9.94 11.57
CA GLY A 112 -2.98 10.63 10.30
C GLY A 112 -1.79 11.45 9.79
N GLN A 113 -2.06 12.69 9.38
CA GLN A 113 -1.06 13.65 8.87
C GLN A 113 -0.64 14.69 9.94
N ASN A 114 -0.89 14.40 11.21
CA ASN A 114 -0.57 15.34 12.30
C ASN A 114 0.94 15.52 12.48
N VAL A 115 1.36 16.48 13.29
CA VAL A 115 2.76 16.53 13.74
C VAL A 115 2.76 16.16 15.21
N LEU A 116 3.50 15.12 15.58
CA LEU A 116 3.71 14.82 16.99
C LEU A 116 4.82 15.71 17.53
N THR A 117 4.53 16.52 18.54
CA THR A 117 5.56 17.32 19.20
C THR A 117 6.03 16.66 20.48
N ALA A 118 7.33 16.45 20.59
CA ALA A 118 7.99 16.11 21.84
C ALA A 118 8.91 17.26 22.27
N GLY A 119 8.98 17.53 23.56
CA GLY A 119 10.01 18.41 24.13
C GLY A 119 11.40 17.82 23.92
N THR A 120 11.54 16.51 24.14
CA THR A 120 12.81 15.76 24.07
C THR A 120 12.66 14.40 23.37
N ALA A 121 13.77 13.79 22.96
CA ALA A 121 13.77 12.42 22.45
C ALA A 121 13.34 11.39 23.52
N GLU A 122 13.68 11.65 24.79
CA GLU A 122 13.27 10.85 25.96
C GLU A 122 11.75 10.78 26.09
N GLU A 123 11.03 11.86 25.82
CA GLU A 123 9.56 11.85 25.82
C GLU A 123 9.00 10.92 24.75
N PHE A 124 9.57 10.93 23.54
CA PHE A 124 9.14 10.00 22.49
C PHE A 124 9.45 8.54 22.86
N ILE A 125 10.64 8.26 23.39
CA ILE A 125 11.00 6.93 23.91
C ILE A 125 10.01 6.49 25.01
N SER A 126 9.64 7.41 25.90
CA SER A 126 8.67 7.17 26.97
C SER A 126 7.28 6.84 26.41
N LEU A 127 6.82 7.56 25.39
CA LEU A 127 5.58 7.22 24.69
C LEU A 127 5.64 5.81 24.10
N VAL A 128 6.73 5.47 23.41
CA VAL A 128 6.87 4.14 22.80
C VAL A 128 6.83 3.02 23.84
N LYS A 129 7.54 3.18 24.97
CA LYS A 129 7.47 2.25 26.09
C LYS A 129 6.06 2.16 26.68
N THR A 130 5.37 3.29 26.76
CA THR A 130 4.00 3.34 27.26
C THR A 130 3.05 2.59 26.32
N ILE A 131 3.15 2.81 25.01
CA ILE A 131 2.38 2.05 24.01
C ILE A 131 2.66 0.55 24.17
N GLN A 132 3.94 0.16 24.27
CA GLN A 132 4.31 -1.24 24.43
C GLN A 132 3.68 -1.90 25.66
N GLN A 133 3.68 -1.20 26.79
CA GLN A 133 3.16 -1.70 28.06
C GLN A 133 1.63 -1.71 28.10
N CYS A 134 1.01 -0.67 27.55
CA CYS A 134 -0.42 -0.46 27.66
C CYS A 134 -1.22 -1.15 26.55
N THR A 135 -0.62 -1.44 25.38
CA THR A 135 -1.37 -1.97 24.23
C THR A 135 -0.74 -3.25 23.65
N PRO A 136 -0.74 -4.37 24.38
CA PRO A 136 -0.18 -5.63 23.88
C PRO A 136 -0.92 -6.16 22.64
N CYS A 137 -2.17 -5.74 22.42
CA CYS A 137 -3.00 -6.14 21.29
C CYS A 137 -2.87 -5.22 20.07
N LEU A 138 -1.96 -4.22 20.08
CA LEU A 138 -1.82 -3.28 18.99
C LEU A 138 -1.34 -3.97 17.71
N LYS A 139 -2.13 -3.87 16.64
CA LYS A 139 -1.85 -4.47 15.33
C LYS A 139 -1.41 -3.45 14.30
N VAL A 140 -1.91 -2.22 14.41
CA VAL A 140 -1.62 -1.12 13.50
C VAL A 140 -1.15 0.09 14.29
N LEU A 141 0.02 0.58 13.94
CA LEU A 141 0.58 1.82 14.47
C LEU A 141 0.95 2.72 13.31
N GLU A 142 0.22 3.82 13.14
CA GLU A 142 0.53 4.86 12.16
C GLU A 142 0.89 6.14 12.92
N LEU A 143 2.19 6.41 13.03
CA LEU A 143 2.74 7.61 13.62
C LEU A 143 3.10 8.59 12.50
N PRO A 144 2.82 9.88 12.67
CA PRO A 144 3.08 10.84 11.63
C PRO A 144 4.50 11.39 11.81
N THR A 145 4.76 12.58 11.28
CA THR A 145 6.04 13.25 11.47
C THR A 145 6.21 13.67 12.95
N ILE A 146 7.37 13.41 13.54
CA ILE A 146 7.65 13.74 14.95
C ILE A 146 8.63 14.89 15.06
N ARG A 147 8.17 16.06 15.50
CA ARG A 147 9.01 17.23 15.75
C ARG A 147 9.51 17.24 17.19
N ILE A 148 10.82 17.24 17.39
CA ILE A 148 11.43 17.45 18.70
C ILE A 148 11.78 18.94 18.84
N ARG A 149 11.23 19.62 19.86
CA ARG A 149 11.45 21.06 20.10
C ARG A 149 12.90 21.35 20.52
N ASP A 150 13.47 20.55 21.41
CA ASP A 150 14.89 20.67 21.80
C ASP A 150 15.78 19.71 20.98
N SER A 151 16.11 20.12 19.75
CA SER A 151 17.01 19.35 18.88
C SER A 151 18.47 19.37 19.35
N THR A 152 18.83 20.21 20.33
CA THR A 152 20.22 20.33 20.82
C THR A 152 20.65 19.12 21.65
N GLN A 153 19.69 18.33 22.14
CA GLN A 153 19.92 17.10 22.91
C GLN A 153 19.91 15.81 22.07
N LEU A 154 19.82 15.90 20.74
CA LEU A 154 19.89 14.73 19.85
C LEU A 154 21.32 14.16 19.80
N THR A 155 21.62 13.25 20.73
CA THR A 155 22.79 12.38 20.72
C THR A 155 22.81 11.50 19.47
N ALA A 156 23.98 10.97 19.07
CA ALA A 156 24.09 10.05 17.93
C ALA A 156 23.12 8.85 18.03
N ASP A 157 22.86 8.39 19.26
CA ASP A 157 21.96 7.26 19.57
C ASP A 157 20.46 7.63 19.52
N THR A 158 20.11 8.92 19.67
CA THR A 158 18.71 9.40 19.57
C THR A 158 18.37 9.99 18.20
N ARG A 159 19.37 10.11 17.31
CA ARG A 159 19.13 10.55 15.93
C ARG A 159 18.32 9.52 15.14
N GLY A 160 18.54 8.22 15.36
CA GLY A 160 17.76 7.15 14.74
C GLY A 160 16.36 7.04 15.35
N PHE A 161 15.36 7.72 14.80
CA PHE A 161 14.01 7.69 15.38
C PHE A 161 13.29 6.33 15.26
N LEU A 162 13.81 5.40 14.47
CA LEU A 162 13.36 4.00 14.47
C LEU A 162 13.91 3.20 15.66
N ASP A 163 15.07 3.58 16.22
CA ASP A 163 15.69 2.84 17.33
C ASP A 163 14.82 2.83 18.60
N PRO A 164 14.13 3.92 18.96
CA PRO A 164 13.10 3.91 20.00
C PRO A 164 11.95 2.93 19.74
N LEU A 165 11.59 2.68 18.48
CA LEU A 165 10.50 1.77 18.10
C LEU A 165 10.90 0.30 18.15
N LEU A 166 12.19 -0.02 18.27
CA LEU A 166 12.69 -1.39 18.36
C LEU A 166 11.92 -2.26 19.36
N PRO A 167 11.63 -1.81 20.60
CA PRO A 167 10.90 -2.63 21.57
C PRO A 167 9.50 -3.04 21.10
N LEU A 168 8.83 -2.21 20.29
CA LEU A 168 7.52 -2.54 19.69
C LEU A 168 7.62 -3.54 18.54
N LEU A 169 8.83 -3.78 18.04
CA LEU A 169 9.14 -4.67 16.92
C LEU A 169 9.74 -6.01 17.38
N VAL A 170 10.05 -6.14 18.68
CA VAL A 170 10.55 -7.39 19.31
C VAL A 170 9.44 -8.45 19.44
N GLU A 171 9.86 -9.71 19.54
CA GLU A 171 9.02 -10.88 19.84
C GLU A 171 8.03 -10.60 20.98
N GLY A 172 6.73 -10.75 20.69
CA GLY A 172 5.62 -10.55 21.63
C GLY A 172 4.64 -9.47 21.19
N SER A 173 5.04 -8.56 20.31
CA SER A 173 4.15 -7.58 19.69
C SER A 173 3.19 -8.23 18.69
N GLU A 174 1.92 -7.82 18.65
CA GLU A 174 0.95 -8.21 17.62
C GLU A 174 0.97 -7.27 16.39
N LEU A 175 1.93 -6.33 16.35
CA LEU A 175 2.05 -5.31 15.32
C LEU A 175 2.32 -5.95 13.94
N CYS A 176 1.38 -5.79 13.02
CA CYS A 176 1.47 -6.27 11.65
C CYS A 176 1.52 -5.15 10.60
N ARG A 177 1.16 -3.92 10.99
CA ARG A 177 1.31 -2.71 10.16
C ARG A 177 2.02 -1.61 10.94
N LEU A 178 3.08 -1.08 10.36
CA LEU A 178 3.77 0.12 10.85
C LEU A 178 3.74 1.19 9.76
N GLY A 179 3.07 2.30 10.04
CA GLY A 179 3.23 3.54 9.30
C GLY A 179 4.06 4.52 10.12
N TYR A 180 5.15 5.01 9.56
CA TYR A 180 5.98 5.99 10.24
C TYR A 180 6.67 6.94 9.27
N ARG A 181 6.72 8.22 9.65
CA ARG A 181 7.40 9.28 8.91
C ARG A 181 8.62 9.79 9.67
N PRO A 182 9.73 9.04 9.66
CA PRO A 182 10.94 9.45 10.36
C PRO A 182 11.53 10.70 9.72
N HIS A 183 11.99 11.65 10.53
CA HIS A 183 12.94 12.66 10.03
C HIS A 183 14.32 12.08 9.78
N PHE A 184 14.71 11.09 10.57
CA PHE A 184 16.01 10.43 10.46
C PHE A 184 15.89 8.96 10.82
N VAL A 185 16.63 8.15 10.07
CA VAL A 185 16.64 6.69 10.14
C VAL A 185 18.07 6.20 10.15
N THR A 186 18.37 5.22 11.00
CA THR A 186 19.66 4.49 11.02
C THR A 186 19.51 3.17 10.27
N GLU A 187 20.62 2.64 9.74
CA GLU A 187 20.65 1.30 9.14
C GLU A 187 20.21 0.23 10.16
N ARG A 188 20.62 0.38 11.43
CA ARG A 188 20.20 -0.49 12.53
C ARG A 188 18.68 -0.51 12.73
N GLY A 189 18.04 0.65 12.72
CA GLY A 189 16.57 0.75 12.82
C GLY A 189 15.88 0.03 11.67
N ILE A 190 16.47 0.07 10.48
CA ILE A 190 15.97 -0.63 9.29
C ILE A 190 16.12 -2.13 9.37
N GLU A 191 17.31 -2.61 9.72
CA GLU A 191 17.56 -4.03 9.91
C GLU A 191 16.56 -4.62 10.90
N ALA A 192 16.28 -3.92 11.99
CA ALA A 192 15.36 -4.40 13.00
C ALA A 192 13.88 -4.38 12.57
N VAL A 193 13.44 -3.35 11.85
CA VAL A 193 12.09 -3.33 11.26
C VAL A 193 11.90 -4.52 10.33
N PHE A 194 12.88 -4.81 9.47
CA PHE A 194 12.82 -5.95 8.54
C PHE A 194 13.11 -7.31 9.19
N ALA A 195 13.73 -7.34 10.36
CA ALA A 195 13.88 -8.56 11.16
C ALA A 195 12.57 -8.99 11.84
N SER A 196 11.56 -8.11 11.90
CA SER A 196 10.25 -8.45 12.46
C SER A 196 9.59 -9.60 11.68
N SER A 197 9.24 -10.66 12.41
CA SER A 197 8.56 -11.83 11.86
C SER A 197 7.05 -11.63 11.65
N ARG A 198 6.51 -10.46 12.03
CA ARG A 198 5.05 -10.19 12.05
C ARG A 198 4.61 -9.03 11.17
N LEU A 199 5.50 -8.07 10.89
CA LEU A 199 5.18 -6.96 10.01
C LEU A 199 4.89 -7.46 8.60
N LYS A 200 3.69 -7.10 8.11
CA LYS A 200 3.20 -7.36 6.76
C LYS A 200 3.14 -6.08 5.93
N GLU A 201 2.90 -4.95 6.58
CA GLU A 201 2.72 -3.67 5.92
C GLU A 201 3.63 -2.64 6.58
N LEU A 202 4.49 -2.02 5.77
CA LEU A 202 5.50 -1.10 6.25
C LEU A 202 5.49 0.15 5.38
N HIS A 203 5.00 1.24 5.97
CA HIS A 203 4.87 2.53 5.31
C HIS A 203 5.87 3.52 5.88
N LEU A 204 6.93 3.81 5.12
CA LEU A 204 8.06 4.61 5.58
C LEU A 204 8.23 5.88 4.75
N CYS A 205 7.24 6.77 4.81
CA CYS A 205 7.27 8.05 4.10
C CYS A 205 8.08 9.10 4.88
N ALA A 206 9.40 9.17 4.70
CA ALA A 206 10.14 10.35 5.16
C ALA A 206 10.12 11.47 4.12
N HIS A 207 10.56 12.67 4.53
CA HIS A 207 10.77 13.79 3.62
C HIS A 207 11.81 13.52 2.53
N ALA A 208 12.67 12.52 2.69
CA ALA A 208 13.49 11.85 1.68
C ALA A 208 14.56 11.04 2.39
N TRP A 209 14.71 9.75 2.07
CA TRP A 209 15.75 8.92 2.65
C TRP A 209 17.10 9.18 1.98
N PRO A 210 18.19 9.32 2.76
CA PRO A 210 19.53 9.26 2.19
C PRO A 210 19.72 7.94 1.42
N LYS A 211 20.44 8.01 0.30
CA LYS A 211 20.64 6.89 -0.63
C LYS A 211 21.22 5.63 0.05
N GLU A 212 22.05 5.82 1.07
CA GLU A 212 22.68 4.73 1.85
C GLU A 212 21.63 3.97 2.67
N ILE A 213 20.72 4.70 3.33
CA ILE A 213 19.63 4.11 4.11
C ILE A 213 18.60 3.46 3.19
N ALA A 214 18.29 4.09 2.05
CA ALA A 214 17.41 3.50 1.04
C ALA A 214 17.99 2.19 0.48
N ALA A 215 19.29 2.15 0.18
CA ALA A 215 19.97 0.93 -0.26
C ALA A 215 19.94 -0.16 0.82
N ALA A 216 20.19 0.20 2.09
CA ALA A 216 20.09 -0.72 3.22
C ALA A 216 18.69 -1.33 3.37
N ALA A 217 17.64 -0.52 3.26
CA ALA A 217 16.26 -1.00 3.30
C ALA A 217 15.94 -1.97 2.17
N MET A 218 16.42 -1.70 0.96
CA MET A 218 16.25 -2.60 -0.18
C MET A 218 17.00 -3.92 0.00
N ARG A 219 18.22 -3.89 0.55
CA ARG A 219 18.96 -5.12 0.91
C ARG A 219 18.19 -5.94 1.95
N CYS A 220 17.66 -5.29 2.99
CA CYS A 220 16.86 -5.97 4.01
C CYS A 220 15.56 -6.54 3.43
N LEU A 221 14.87 -5.76 2.58
CA LEU A 221 13.66 -6.19 1.90
C LEU A 221 13.92 -7.41 1.02
N ALA A 222 15.04 -7.49 0.29
CA ALA A 222 15.35 -8.64 -0.56
C ALA A 222 15.36 -9.99 0.18
N GLU A 223 15.77 -9.99 1.46
CA GLU A 223 15.86 -11.18 2.30
C GLU A 223 14.64 -11.35 3.24
N ASN A 224 13.83 -10.30 3.43
CA ASN A 224 12.63 -10.35 4.24
C ASN A 224 11.58 -11.33 3.66
N ARG A 225 10.85 -12.02 4.54
CA ARG A 225 9.87 -13.06 4.18
C ARG A 225 8.46 -12.80 4.75
N THR A 226 8.18 -11.60 5.22
CA THR A 226 6.96 -11.29 5.98
C THR A 226 6.20 -10.09 5.40
N VAL A 227 6.94 -9.07 4.97
CA VAL A 227 6.38 -7.85 4.37
C VAL A 227 5.77 -8.18 3.02
N THR A 228 4.51 -7.78 2.87
CA THR A 228 3.69 -7.88 1.65
C THR A 228 3.43 -6.51 1.03
N THR A 229 3.51 -5.43 1.80
CA THR A 229 3.35 -4.05 1.34
C THR A 229 4.48 -3.20 1.87
N PHE A 230 5.20 -2.53 0.97
CA PHE A 230 6.25 -1.60 1.33
C PHE A 230 6.18 -0.33 0.47
N ASP A 231 6.40 0.82 1.07
CA ASP A 231 6.61 2.07 0.36
C ASP A 231 7.74 2.89 0.98
N ILE A 232 8.50 3.53 0.09
CA ILE A 232 9.68 4.30 0.43
C ILE A 232 9.78 5.55 -0.44
N VAL A 233 10.24 6.63 0.19
CA VAL A 233 10.54 7.89 -0.45
C VAL A 233 12.04 8.17 -0.33
N CYS A 234 12.76 8.13 -1.45
CA CYS A 234 14.20 8.34 -1.54
C CYS A 234 14.52 9.80 -1.94
N SER A 235 15.61 10.35 -1.43
CA SER A 235 16.13 11.63 -1.95
C SER A 235 16.59 11.46 -3.40
N GLU A 236 17.44 10.47 -3.61
CA GLU A 236 18.11 10.16 -4.85
C GLU A 236 18.11 8.64 -5.03
N ILE A 237 17.90 8.16 -6.26
CA ILE A 237 18.21 6.79 -6.64
C ILE A 237 19.62 6.74 -7.21
N SER A 238 20.58 6.44 -6.33
CA SER A 238 21.97 6.20 -6.71
C SER A 238 22.12 4.86 -7.47
N ALA A 239 23.30 4.59 -8.02
CA ALA A 239 23.57 3.29 -8.65
C ALA A 239 23.47 2.13 -7.64
N GLU A 240 23.90 2.33 -6.40
CA GLU A 240 23.79 1.34 -5.32
C GLU A 240 22.34 1.11 -4.93
N THR A 241 21.58 2.19 -4.74
CA THR A 241 20.15 2.11 -4.41
C THR A 241 19.37 1.41 -5.53
N SER A 242 19.64 1.74 -6.80
CA SER A 242 19.01 1.08 -7.96
C SER A 242 19.33 -0.41 -8.00
N ALA A 243 20.58 -0.80 -7.77
CA ALA A 243 20.97 -2.21 -7.76
C ALA A 243 20.28 -2.98 -6.62
N ALA A 244 20.17 -2.37 -5.44
CA ALA A 244 19.48 -2.96 -4.30
C ALA A 244 17.97 -3.09 -4.56
N ILE A 245 17.33 -2.11 -5.22
CA ILE A 245 15.93 -2.20 -5.66
C ILE A 245 15.75 -3.41 -6.60
N CYS A 246 16.59 -3.54 -7.63
CA CYS A 246 16.53 -4.67 -8.55
C CYS A 246 16.66 -6.00 -7.80
N GLN A 247 17.63 -6.11 -6.88
CA GLN A 247 17.81 -7.30 -6.07
C GLN A 247 16.58 -7.63 -5.22
N ALA A 248 15.92 -6.63 -4.63
CA ALA A 248 14.70 -6.82 -3.85
C ALA A 248 13.55 -7.32 -4.74
N LEU A 249 13.37 -6.72 -5.92
CA LEU A 249 12.33 -7.10 -6.88
C LEU A 249 12.51 -8.52 -7.44
N GLU A 250 13.76 -8.97 -7.61
CA GLU A 250 14.12 -10.28 -8.14
C GLU A 250 14.07 -11.39 -7.08
N ARG A 251 14.40 -11.10 -5.81
CA ARG A 251 14.56 -12.12 -4.74
C ARG A 251 13.42 -12.18 -3.74
N ASN A 252 12.67 -11.10 -3.57
CA ASN A 252 11.60 -11.10 -2.59
C ASN A 252 10.36 -11.82 -3.17
N GLU A 253 9.94 -12.88 -2.50
CA GLU A 253 8.78 -13.69 -2.93
C GLU A 253 7.48 -13.35 -2.20
N THR A 254 7.53 -12.54 -1.13
CA THR A 254 6.38 -12.22 -0.27
C THR A 254 5.77 -10.86 -0.59
N LEU A 255 6.57 -9.92 -1.06
CA LEU A 255 6.17 -8.58 -1.42
C LEU A 255 5.14 -8.63 -2.56
N GLN A 256 3.99 -8.01 -2.33
CA GLN A 256 2.87 -7.95 -3.28
C GLN A 256 2.69 -6.52 -3.81
N THR A 257 2.94 -5.52 -2.96
CA THR A 257 2.79 -4.10 -3.30
C THR A 257 4.08 -3.37 -2.95
N PHE A 258 4.63 -2.66 -3.93
CA PHE A 258 5.78 -1.80 -3.73
C PHE A 258 5.55 -0.42 -4.34
N GLU A 259 5.64 0.63 -3.53
CA GLU A 259 5.65 2.01 -4.02
C GLU A 259 7.00 2.67 -3.77
N LEU A 260 7.58 3.23 -4.83
CA LEU A 260 8.87 3.87 -4.80
C LEU A 260 8.71 5.31 -5.29
N TRP A 261 9.12 6.27 -4.46
CA TRP A 261 9.14 7.68 -4.82
C TRP A 261 10.56 8.22 -4.75
N SER A 262 10.96 9.06 -5.71
CA SER A 262 12.24 9.76 -5.73
C SER A 262 12.01 11.26 -5.87
N TRP A 263 12.61 12.05 -4.97
CA TRP A 263 12.60 13.51 -5.02
C TRP A 263 13.48 14.07 -6.14
N GLU A 264 14.57 13.39 -6.45
CA GLU A 264 15.42 13.72 -7.58
C GLU A 264 15.05 12.93 -8.83
N SER A 265 15.47 13.45 -9.98
CA SER A 265 15.33 12.74 -11.25
C SER A 265 16.20 11.49 -11.26
N VAL A 266 15.66 10.44 -11.87
CA VAL A 266 16.33 9.15 -11.94
C VAL A 266 16.89 8.97 -13.33
N GLU A 267 18.19 8.69 -13.42
CA GLU A 267 18.84 8.43 -14.69
C GLU A 267 18.14 7.30 -15.45
N ARG A 268 18.05 7.47 -16.77
CA ARG A 268 17.34 6.54 -17.67
C ARG A 268 17.76 5.08 -17.46
N ASP A 269 19.05 4.83 -17.36
CA ASP A 269 19.58 3.47 -17.27
C ASP A 269 19.19 2.78 -15.96
N LYS A 270 19.13 3.54 -14.86
CA LYS A 270 18.65 3.05 -13.55
C LYS A 270 17.16 2.70 -13.63
N THR A 271 16.34 3.57 -14.20
CA THR A 271 14.92 3.31 -14.44
C THR A 271 14.72 2.06 -15.30
N ILE A 272 15.48 1.90 -16.38
CA ILE A 272 15.42 0.71 -17.24
C ILE A 272 15.79 -0.55 -16.47
N GLN A 273 16.80 -0.52 -15.61
CA GLN A 273 17.20 -1.66 -14.78
C GLN A 273 16.08 -2.05 -13.81
N ILE A 274 15.51 -1.08 -13.08
CA ILE A 274 14.39 -1.31 -12.16
C ILE A 274 13.20 -1.92 -12.92
N LEU A 275 12.80 -1.33 -14.05
CA LEU A 275 11.70 -1.88 -14.84
C LEU A 275 11.98 -3.30 -15.34
N LYS A 276 13.19 -3.59 -15.82
CA LYS A 276 13.55 -4.94 -16.26
C LYS A 276 13.49 -5.96 -15.13
N SER A 277 13.87 -5.60 -13.92
CA SER A 277 13.79 -6.50 -12.76
C SER A 277 12.35 -6.94 -12.44
N LEU A 278 11.35 -6.11 -12.81
CA LEU A 278 9.94 -6.49 -12.70
C LEU A 278 9.57 -7.68 -13.59
N THR A 279 10.32 -8.01 -14.65
CA THR A 279 9.99 -9.16 -15.53
C THR A 279 9.95 -10.50 -14.79
N VAL A 280 10.72 -10.63 -13.71
CA VAL A 280 10.82 -11.84 -12.88
C VAL A 280 10.21 -11.67 -11.49
N SER A 281 9.74 -10.46 -11.17
CA SER A 281 9.15 -10.15 -9.88
C SER A 281 7.76 -10.78 -9.71
N ARG A 282 7.39 -11.07 -8.45
CA ARG A 282 6.07 -11.58 -8.06
C ARG A 282 5.12 -10.50 -7.54
N LEU A 283 5.49 -9.23 -7.70
CA LEU A 283 4.62 -8.11 -7.34
C LEU A 283 3.29 -8.17 -8.07
N LYS A 284 2.23 -7.78 -7.36
CA LYS A 284 0.90 -7.49 -7.90
C LYS A 284 0.71 -6.01 -8.19
N SER A 285 1.36 -5.14 -7.42
CA SER A 285 1.26 -3.70 -7.58
C SER A 285 2.65 -3.08 -7.52
N PHE A 286 2.99 -2.29 -8.52
CA PHE A 286 4.20 -1.49 -8.53
C PHE A 286 3.90 -0.05 -8.93
N THR A 287 4.27 0.88 -8.07
CA THR A 287 4.17 2.31 -8.32
C THR A 287 5.57 2.91 -8.29
N PHE A 288 5.96 3.64 -9.33
CA PHE A 288 7.23 4.36 -9.35
C PHE A 288 7.01 5.82 -9.72
N LYS A 289 7.30 6.73 -8.79
CA LYS A 289 7.18 8.17 -9.00
C LYS A 289 8.54 8.82 -8.92
N CYS A 290 8.91 9.63 -9.90
CA CYS A 290 10.12 10.44 -9.81
C CYS A 290 9.88 11.86 -10.31
N HIS A 291 10.42 12.84 -9.60
CA HIS A 291 10.39 14.22 -10.06
C HIS A 291 11.33 14.39 -11.26
N GLY A 292 10.84 15.03 -12.33
CA GLY A 292 11.66 15.28 -13.51
C GLY A 292 12.14 14.02 -14.22
N CYS A 293 11.38 12.92 -14.12
CA CYS A 293 11.59 11.75 -14.96
C CYS A 293 11.70 12.20 -16.43
N LEU A 294 12.66 11.63 -17.16
CA LEU A 294 12.74 11.76 -18.61
C LEU A 294 11.43 11.23 -19.21
N PRO A 295 10.85 11.89 -20.25
CA PRO A 295 9.66 11.40 -20.92
C PRO A 295 9.78 9.90 -21.21
N LEU A 296 8.66 9.18 -21.11
CA LEU A 296 8.48 7.83 -21.66
C LEU A 296 8.65 7.88 -23.19
N CYS A 297 9.89 8.07 -23.63
CA CYS A 297 10.30 7.98 -25.00
C CYS A 297 10.07 6.54 -25.50
N SER A 298 9.96 6.37 -26.81
CA SER A 298 9.66 5.09 -27.46
C SER A 298 10.46 3.89 -26.94
N GLY A 299 11.72 4.11 -26.54
CA GLY A 299 12.56 3.07 -25.95
C GLY A 299 12.11 2.59 -24.56
N LEU A 300 11.51 3.43 -23.72
CA LEU A 300 11.00 3.04 -22.41
C LEU A 300 9.64 2.31 -22.53
N LEU A 301 8.79 2.76 -23.46
CA LEU A 301 7.51 2.12 -23.76
C LEU A 301 7.68 0.64 -24.15
N SER A 302 8.59 0.35 -25.08
CA SER A 302 8.85 -1.04 -25.49
C SER A 302 9.38 -1.93 -24.36
N ILE A 303 10.06 -1.34 -23.36
CA ILE A 303 10.50 -2.06 -22.17
C ILE A 303 9.31 -2.35 -21.26
N VAL A 304 8.44 -1.37 -21.00
CA VAL A 304 7.24 -1.57 -20.19
C VAL A 304 6.32 -2.61 -20.82
N GLU A 305 6.11 -2.57 -22.14
CA GLU A 305 5.34 -3.60 -22.85
C GLU A 305 5.93 -5.00 -22.62
N GLN A 306 7.25 -5.17 -22.76
CA GLN A 306 7.92 -6.43 -22.48
C GLN A 306 7.80 -6.86 -21.01
N VAL A 307 7.82 -5.91 -20.08
CA VAL A 307 7.64 -6.16 -18.65
C VAL A 307 6.23 -6.68 -18.39
N LEU A 308 5.19 -6.03 -18.90
CA LEU A 308 3.80 -6.43 -18.70
C LEU A 308 3.45 -7.73 -19.44
N GLU A 309 4.06 -7.96 -20.60
CA GLU A 309 3.92 -9.22 -21.32
C GLU A 309 4.54 -10.37 -20.52
N LYS A 310 5.74 -10.21 -19.96
CA LYS A 310 6.45 -11.29 -19.23
C LYS A 310 5.99 -11.46 -17.79
N ASN A 311 5.65 -10.37 -17.11
CA ASN A 311 5.18 -10.43 -15.73
C ASN A 311 3.69 -10.79 -15.70
N VAL A 312 3.42 -12.02 -15.29
CA VAL A 312 2.08 -12.60 -15.22
C VAL A 312 1.36 -12.34 -13.88
N HIS A 313 2.06 -11.70 -12.93
CA HIS A 313 1.61 -11.41 -11.57
C HIS A 313 1.14 -9.96 -11.40
N LEU A 314 1.68 -9.02 -12.18
CA LEU A 314 1.41 -7.60 -12.02
C LEU A 314 -0.02 -7.24 -12.46
N GLU A 315 -0.81 -6.72 -11.53
CA GLU A 315 -2.21 -6.34 -11.69
C GLU A 315 -2.41 -4.83 -11.67
N LYS A 316 -1.46 -4.10 -11.07
CA LYS A 316 -1.39 -2.65 -11.05
C LYS A 316 0.04 -2.19 -11.36
N PHE A 317 0.16 -1.25 -12.26
CA PHE A 317 1.43 -0.66 -12.63
C PHE A 317 1.22 0.81 -12.89
N ASP A 318 1.96 1.64 -12.17
CA ASP A 318 1.87 3.08 -12.30
C ASP A 318 3.28 3.68 -12.30
N VAL A 319 3.60 4.46 -13.32
CA VAL A 319 4.89 5.13 -13.46
C VAL A 319 4.63 6.61 -13.71
N TRP A 320 4.82 7.41 -12.68
CA TRP A 320 4.64 8.86 -12.77
C TRP A 320 5.91 9.47 -13.30
N CYS A 321 5.84 9.83 -14.58
CA CYS A 321 6.76 10.73 -15.23
C CYS A 321 6.00 12.01 -15.58
N SER A 322 6.64 13.18 -15.42
CA SER A 322 6.01 14.50 -15.66
C SER A 322 5.42 14.68 -17.07
N ASP A 323 5.77 13.80 -18.00
CA ASP A 323 5.16 13.71 -19.33
C ASP A 323 4.22 12.50 -19.40
N CYS A 324 2.94 12.78 -19.69
CA CYS A 324 1.87 11.78 -19.76
C CYS A 324 2.20 10.66 -20.76
N LEU A 325 1.80 9.43 -20.43
CA LEU A 325 1.81 8.32 -21.38
C LEU A 325 0.98 8.71 -22.62
N PRO A 326 1.44 8.41 -23.84
CA PRO A 326 0.56 8.44 -25.00
C PRO A 326 -0.64 7.53 -24.73
N ARG A 327 -1.84 7.98 -25.07
CA ARG A 327 -3.09 7.23 -24.84
C ARG A 327 -3.05 5.82 -25.41
N GLU A 328 -2.35 5.62 -26.54
CA GLU A 328 -2.16 4.31 -27.14
C GLU A 328 -1.36 3.34 -26.25
N ALA A 329 -0.41 3.85 -25.45
CA ALA A 329 0.34 3.04 -24.51
C ALA A 329 -0.51 2.65 -23.29
N GLU A 330 -1.38 3.56 -22.81
CA GLU A 330 -2.31 3.26 -21.72
C GLU A 330 -3.24 2.10 -22.07
N GLU A 331 -3.77 2.05 -23.29
CA GLU A 331 -4.63 0.95 -23.74
C GLU A 331 -3.92 -0.41 -23.73
N VAL A 332 -2.63 -0.45 -24.11
CA VAL A 332 -1.81 -1.67 -24.08
C VAL A 332 -1.51 -2.08 -22.64
N PHE A 333 -1.26 -1.13 -21.74
CA PHE A 333 -0.95 -1.43 -20.35
C PHE A 333 -2.19 -1.95 -19.62
N ASP A 334 -3.32 -1.25 -19.78
CA ASP A 334 -4.63 -1.64 -19.26
C ASP A 334 -5.02 -3.04 -19.73
N PHE A 335 -4.71 -3.38 -20.99
CA PHE A 335 -4.92 -4.72 -21.51
C PHE A 335 -4.19 -5.79 -20.68
N TRP A 336 -2.87 -5.67 -20.49
CA TRP A 336 -2.09 -6.66 -19.75
C TRP A 336 -2.46 -6.73 -18.28
N LEU A 337 -2.62 -5.58 -17.62
CA LEU A 337 -2.98 -5.50 -16.22
C LEU A 337 -4.37 -6.09 -15.97
N ALA A 338 -5.35 -5.76 -16.80
CA ALA A 338 -6.69 -6.32 -16.71
C ALA A 338 -6.71 -7.82 -17.04
N LEU A 339 -5.89 -8.28 -17.99
CA LEU A 339 -5.74 -9.70 -18.30
C LEU A 339 -5.21 -10.46 -17.06
N ASN A 340 -4.14 -9.99 -16.44
CA ASN A 340 -3.57 -10.60 -15.24
C ASN A 340 -4.60 -10.64 -14.10
N ALA A 341 -5.24 -9.50 -13.78
CA ALA A 341 -6.20 -9.37 -12.69
C ALA A 341 -7.48 -10.21 -12.88
N ARG A 342 -8.04 -10.24 -14.11
CA ARG A 342 -9.32 -10.93 -14.37
C ARG A 342 -9.17 -12.44 -14.48
N THR A 343 -8.05 -12.90 -15.04
CA THR A 343 -7.89 -14.31 -15.45
C THR A 343 -7.03 -15.12 -14.51
N GLN A 344 -6.35 -14.48 -13.55
CA GLN A 344 -5.33 -15.12 -12.71
C GLN A 344 -4.27 -15.81 -13.60
N ARG A 345 -3.74 -15.06 -14.59
CA ARG A 345 -2.87 -15.56 -15.67
C ARG A 345 -1.72 -16.42 -15.16
N ALA A 346 -1.05 -16.00 -14.08
CA ALA A 346 -0.02 -16.81 -13.42
C ALA A 346 -0.49 -18.24 -13.10
N SER A 347 -1.66 -18.38 -12.46
CA SER A 347 -2.22 -19.68 -12.10
C SER A 347 -2.65 -20.53 -13.30
N LEU A 348 -3.02 -19.89 -14.42
CA LEU A 348 -3.34 -20.59 -15.67
C LEU A 348 -2.10 -21.20 -16.31
N LEU A 349 -1.01 -20.43 -16.35
CA LEU A 349 0.25 -20.83 -16.97
C LEU A 349 1.01 -21.86 -16.14
N GLU A 350 0.87 -21.85 -14.81
CA GLU A 350 1.40 -22.89 -13.93
C GLU A 350 0.75 -24.26 -14.15
N ASN A 351 -0.51 -24.31 -14.60
CA ASN A 351 -1.23 -25.56 -14.84
C ASN A 351 -2.05 -25.52 -16.15
N PRO A 352 -1.39 -25.70 -17.32
CA PRO A 352 -2.04 -25.61 -18.62
C PRO A 352 -3.08 -26.73 -18.87
N LEU A 353 -3.05 -27.80 -18.08
CA LEU A 353 -3.97 -28.93 -18.19
C LEU A 353 -5.28 -28.74 -17.42
N ASN A 354 -5.38 -27.71 -16.57
CA ASN A 354 -6.59 -27.43 -15.82
C ASN A 354 -7.66 -26.76 -16.71
N HIS A 355 -8.35 -27.60 -17.50
CA HIS A 355 -9.37 -27.17 -18.45
C HIS A 355 -10.44 -26.25 -17.82
N GLU A 356 -10.86 -26.52 -16.58
CA GLU A 356 -11.87 -25.72 -15.88
C GLU A 356 -11.40 -24.27 -15.65
N LYS A 357 -10.18 -24.08 -15.14
CA LYS A 357 -9.60 -22.74 -14.94
C LYS A 357 -9.49 -21.97 -16.26
N TRP A 358 -9.01 -22.62 -17.32
CA TRP A 358 -8.88 -22.01 -18.64
C TRP A 358 -10.23 -21.62 -19.25
N VAL A 359 -11.25 -22.46 -19.13
CA VAL A 359 -12.61 -22.13 -19.59
C VAL A 359 -13.19 -20.97 -18.77
N LYS A 360 -12.99 -20.96 -17.44
CA LYS A 360 -13.42 -19.84 -16.58
C LYS A 360 -12.77 -18.52 -17.00
N ALA A 361 -11.46 -18.52 -17.26
CA ALA A 361 -10.73 -17.36 -17.75
C ALA A 361 -11.24 -16.86 -19.11
N LEU A 362 -11.53 -17.76 -20.06
CA LEU A 362 -12.15 -17.40 -21.35
C LEU A 362 -13.56 -16.81 -21.19
N ILE A 363 -14.34 -17.27 -20.21
CA ILE A 363 -15.66 -16.71 -19.91
C ILE A 363 -15.51 -15.32 -19.28
N GLN A 364 -14.56 -15.15 -18.36
CA GLN A 364 -14.26 -13.85 -17.72
C GLN A 364 -13.74 -12.83 -18.74
N SER A 365 -13.02 -13.27 -19.77
CA SER A 365 -12.56 -12.42 -20.86
C SER A 365 -13.56 -12.24 -22.00
N LYS A 366 -14.80 -12.73 -21.89
CA LYS A 366 -15.80 -12.71 -22.99
C LYS A 366 -16.11 -11.31 -23.56
N CYS A 367 -15.95 -10.27 -22.75
CA CYS A 367 -16.13 -8.88 -23.17
C CYS A 367 -14.89 -8.29 -23.86
N ASP A 368 -13.73 -8.91 -23.70
CA ASP A 368 -12.45 -8.50 -24.31
C ASP A 368 -11.92 -9.56 -25.28
N VAL A 369 -12.04 -9.23 -26.56
CA VAL A 369 -11.62 -10.11 -27.65
C VAL A 369 -10.11 -10.33 -27.63
N ALA A 370 -9.31 -9.31 -27.27
CA ALA A 370 -7.85 -9.43 -27.24
C ALA A 370 -7.42 -10.45 -26.19
N SER A 371 -8.01 -10.39 -24.99
CA SER A 371 -7.73 -11.34 -23.91
C SER A 371 -8.09 -12.77 -24.31
N SER A 372 -9.23 -12.94 -24.98
CA SER A 372 -9.66 -14.25 -25.50
C SER A 372 -8.67 -14.81 -26.53
N PHE A 373 -8.14 -13.98 -27.43
CA PHE A 373 -7.14 -14.42 -28.42
C PHE A 373 -5.84 -14.82 -27.75
N TYR A 374 -5.35 -14.01 -26.82
CA TYR A 374 -4.13 -14.29 -26.06
C TYR A 374 -4.23 -15.61 -25.31
N LEU A 375 -5.29 -15.83 -24.53
CA LEU A 375 -5.46 -17.09 -23.79
C LEU A 375 -5.52 -18.31 -24.72
N LEU A 376 -6.14 -18.19 -25.89
CA LEU A 376 -6.18 -19.29 -26.85
C LEU A 376 -4.80 -19.57 -27.46
N SER A 377 -3.98 -18.54 -27.74
CA SER A 377 -2.62 -18.76 -28.25
C SER A 377 -1.71 -19.44 -27.22
N GLU A 378 -1.88 -19.13 -25.94
CA GLU A 378 -1.10 -19.74 -24.86
C GLU A 378 -1.50 -21.19 -24.52
N ASN A 379 -2.71 -21.63 -24.91
CA ASN A 379 -3.16 -23.01 -24.70
C ASN A 379 -3.72 -23.65 -26.00
N PRO A 380 -2.84 -24.12 -26.90
CA PRO A 380 -3.25 -24.75 -28.15
C PRO A 380 -4.02 -26.07 -27.93
N VAL A 381 -3.81 -26.75 -26.80
CA VAL A 381 -4.55 -27.97 -26.42
C VAL A 381 -6.03 -27.65 -26.18
N LEU A 382 -6.32 -26.54 -25.48
CA LEU A 382 -7.67 -26.06 -25.28
C LEU A 382 -8.35 -25.72 -26.62
N ILE A 383 -7.62 -25.13 -27.57
CA ILE A 383 -8.15 -24.91 -28.94
C ILE A 383 -8.59 -26.23 -29.55
N ALA A 384 -7.73 -27.25 -29.55
CA ALA A 384 -8.05 -28.55 -30.12
C ALA A 384 -9.29 -29.17 -29.46
N GLN A 385 -9.37 -29.13 -28.13
CA GLN A 385 -10.51 -29.66 -27.37
C GLN A 385 -11.81 -28.91 -27.66
N LEU A 386 -11.79 -27.58 -27.71
CA LEU A 386 -12.95 -26.75 -28.05
C LEU A 386 -13.44 -26.97 -29.49
N MET A 387 -12.53 -27.29 -30.41
CA MET A 387 -12.87 -27.61 -31.79
C MET A 387 -13.51 -28.99 -31.94
N HIS A 388 -13.13 -29.97 -31.12
CA HIS A 388 -13.70 -31.32 -31.14
C HIS A 388 -15.02 -31.46 -30.36
N ARG A 389 -15.23 -30.70 -29.28
CA ARG A 389 -16.47 -30.69 -28.49
C ARG A 389 -16.81 -29.28 -27.98
N PRO A 390 -17.46 -28.43 -28.80
CA PRO A 390 -17.76 -27.06 -28.39
C PRO A 390 -18.82 -27.07 -27.27
N CYS A 391 -18.40 -26.71 -26.06
CA CYS A 391 -19.32 -26.46 -24.95
C CYS A 391 -20.32 -25.36 -25.32
N LYS A 392 -21.61 -25.53 -24.97
CA LYS A 392 -22.69 -24.56 -25.28
C LYS A 392 -22.35 -23.14 -24.83
N THR A 393 -21.57 -23.00 -23.75
CA THR A 393 -21.14 -21.74 -23.16
C THR A 393 -20.08 -21.00 -23.99
N VAL A 394 -19.27 -21.72 -24.78
CA VAL A 394 -18.15 -21.17 -25.56
C VAL A 394 -18.52 -20.95 -27.04
N GLN A 395 -19.60 -21.59 -27.52
CA GLN A 395 -20.11 -21.41 -28.89
C GLN A 395 -20.33 -19.93 -29.30
N PRO A 396 -20.87 -19.03 -28.46
CA PRO A 396 -21.01 -17.62 -28.83
C PRO A 396 -19.66 -16.93 -29.09
N VAL A 397 -18.62 -17.30 -28.34
CA VAL A 397 -17.25 -16.75 -28.49
C VAL A 397 -16.63 -17.25 -29.79
N ILE A 398 -16.77 -18.56 -30.08
CA ILE A 398 -16.31 -19.16 -31.35
C ILE A 398 -17.05 -18.54 -32.55
N ALA A 399 -18.36 -18.30 -32.44
CA ALA A 399 -19.14 -17.65 -33.48
C ALA A 399 -18.72 -16.20 -33.70
N LYS A 400 -18.46 -15.44 -32.62
CA LYS A 400 -17.92 -14.07 -32.68
C LYS A 400 -16.53 -14.06 -33.34
N ARG A 401 -15.65 -15.02 -33.02
CA ARG A 401 -14.34 -15.24 -33.65
C ARG A 401 -14.47 -15.49 -35.16
N LYS A 402 -15.35 -16.41 -35.58
CA LYS A 402 -15.60 -16.67 -37.02
C LYS A 402 -16.13 -15.46 -37.77
N ARG A 403 -16.83 -14.52 -37.11
CA ARG A 403 -17.29 -13.26 -37.71
C ARG A 403 -16.18 -12.23 -37.81
N LEU A 404 -15.38 -12.05 -36.75
CA LEU A 404 -14.28 -11.10 -36.73
C LEU A 404 -13.16 -11.50 -37.70
N TYR A 405 -12.79 -12.77 -37.77
CA TYR A 405 -11.79 -13.27 -38.72
C TYR A 405 -12.23 -13.05 -40.17
N ARG A 406 -13.51 -13.30 -40.48
CA ARG A 406 -14.09 -13.01 -41.81
C ARG A 406 -14.07 -11.51 -42.13
N ARG A 407 -14.30 -10.64 -41.15
CA ARG A 407 -14.20 -9.17 -41.34
C ARG A 407 -12.76 -8.73 -41.56
N ALA A 408 -11.80 -9.26 -40.79
CA ALA A 408 -10.38 -8.94 -40.94
C ALA A 408 -9.85 -9.35 -42.32
N GLN A 409 -10.10 -10.60 -42.74
CA GLN A 409 -9.75 -11.07 -44.10
C GLN A 409 -10.42 -10.24 -45.19
N HIS A 410 -11.65 -9.77 -44.98
CA HIS A 410 -12.35 -8.90 -45.92
C HIS A 410 -11.73 -7.50 -46.00
N CYS A 411 -11.28 -6.94 -44.87
CA CYS A 411 -10.58 -5.65 -44.81
C CYS A 411 -9.17 -5.73 -45.43
N GLU A 412 -8.41 -6.79 -45.17
CA GLU A 412 -7.11 -7.02 -45.81
C GLU A 412 -7.24 -7.22 -47.32
N MET A 413 -8.21 -8.02 -47.78
CA MET A 413 -8.48 -8.16 -49.22
C MET A 413 -8.88 -6.84 -49.88
N LYS A 414 -9.57 -5.94 -49.16
CA LYS A 414 -9.88 -4.60 -49.66
C LYS A 414 -8.64 -3.71 -49.73
N ARG A 415 -7.77 -3.73 -48.70
CA ARG A 415 -6.49 -3.00 -48.72
C ARG A 415 -5.59 -3.46 -49.86
N PHE A 416 -5.49 -4.78 -50.07
CA PHE A 416 -4.69 -5.36 -51.16
C PHE A 416 -5.22 -5.00 -52.55
N LYS A 417 -6.55 -4.91 -52.70
CA LYS A 417 -7.18 -4.46 -53.96
C LYS A 417 -7.02 -2.96 -54.21
N CYS A 418 -7.01 -2.14 -53.16
CA CYS A 418 -6.75 -0.70 -53.30
C CYS A 418 -5.28 -0.41 -53.60
N SER A 419 -4.32 -1.17 -53.05
CA SER A 419 -2.89 -1.01 -53.32
C SER A 419 -2.45 -1.56 -54.68
N ALA A 420 -3.22 -2.46 -55.28
CA ALA A 420 -2.97 -2.99 -56.63
C ALA A 420 -3.62 -2.16 -57.76
N ALA A 421 -4.38 -1.11 -57.40
CA ALA A 421 -5.14 -0.27 -58.33
C ALA A 421 -4.63 1.18 -58.41
N GLY A 422 -3.52 1.50 -57.74
CA GLY A 422 -2.74 2.73 -57.91
C GLY A 422 -1.32 2.38 -58.31
#